data_AF-A0A945QW05-F1
#
_entry.id   AF-A0A945QW05-F1
#
_cell.length_a   1.000
_cell.length_b   1.000
_cell.length_c   1.000
_cell.angle_alpha   90.00
_cell.angle_beta   90.00
_cell.angle_gamma   90.00
#
_symmetry.space_group_name_H-M   'P 1'
#
loop_
_entity.id
_entity.type
_entity.pdbx_description
1 polymer ?
#
loop_
_entity_poly.entity_id
_entity_poly.type
_entity_poly.pdbx_seq_one_letter_code
_entity_poly.pdbx_strand_id
1 'polypeptide(L)'
;MKRTLTLVFSVLVLSFAASCTTVKEANPDQISIDTGDVGDIVPGIRAWIAWFEADGHCARQGKDEELADLKGSVVTYRCTAEK
;
A
#
# COMPACT_ATOMS: atom_id res chain seq x y z
N MET A 1 12.12 -37.45 -15.39
CA MET A 1 12.20 -36.67 -14.14
C MET A 1 12.58 -35.21 -14.42
N LYS A 2 11.73 -34.41 -15.08
CA LYS A 2 12.04 -33.00 -15.45
C LYS A 2 10.86 -32.02 -15.26
N ARG A 3 9.67 -32.52 -14.91
CA ARG A 3 8.43 -31.72 -14.82
C ARG A 3 8.13 -31.18 -13.43
N THR A 4 8.69 -31.78 -12.38
CA THR A 4 8.42 -31.41 -10.99
C THR A 4 9.15 -30.14 -10.55
N LEU A 5 10.30 -29.83 -11.17
CA LEU A 5 11.15 -28.71 -10.77
C LEU A 5 10.59 -27.34 -11.19
N THR A 6 9.81 -27.28 -12.29
CA THR A 6 9.25 -26.03 -12.82
C THR A 6 8.06 -25.51 -12.01
N LEU A 7 7.29 -26.41 -11.39
CA LEU A 7 6.11 -26.06 -10.61
C LEU A 7 6.47 -25.40 -9.27
N VAL A 8 7.54 -25.85 -8.62
CA VAL A 8 8.00 -25.29 -7.34
C VAL A 8 8.47 -23.83 -7.51
N PHE A 9 9.12 -23.52 -8.62
CA PHE A 9 9.59 -22.17 -8.90
C PHE A 9 8.44 -21.19 -9.18
N SER A 10 7.34 -21.66 -9.77
CA SER A 10 6.16 -20.82 -10.07
C SER A 10 5.33 -20.50 -8.82
N VAL A 11 5.25 -21.43 -7.86
CA VAL A 11 4.52 -21.19 -6.59
C VAL A 11 5.28 -20.22 -5.68
N LEU A 12 6.61 -20.22 -5.72
CA LEU A 12 7.44 -19.33 -4.92
C LEU A 12 7.31 -17.86 -5.34
N VAL A 13 7.16 -17.58 -6.64
CA VAL A 13 6.99 -16.20 -7.15
C VAL A 13 5.61 -15.61 -6.79
N LEU A 14 4.57 -16.43 -6.71
CA LEU A 14 3.22 -15.99 -6.30
C LEU A 14 3.10 -15.68 -4.79
N SER A 15 4.06 -16.13 -3.97
CA SER A 15 4.03 -15.93 -2.52
C SER A 15 4.62 -14.59 -2.06
N PHE A 16 5.28 -13.83 -2.95
CA PHE A 16 5.87 -12.53 -2.63
C PHE A 16 4.92 -11.33 -2.85
N ALA A 17 3.69 -11.56 -3.34
CA ALA A 17 2.71 -10.49 -3.58
C ALA A 17 1.88 -10.10 -2.34
N ALA A 18 2.15 -10.69 -1.17
CA ALA A 18 1.55 -10.28 0.10
C ALA A 18 2.52 -9.39 0.89
N SER A 19 2.89 -8.24 0.31
CA SER A 19 3.64 -7.23 1.05
C SER A 19 2.71 -6.50 2.01
N CYS A 20 3.13 -6.44 3.28
CA CYS A 20 2.33 -6.08 4.45
C CYS A 20 2.08 -4.57 4.60
N THR A 21 1.27 -4.01 3.71
CA THR A 21 0.49 -2.79 3.97
C THR A 21 -0.93 -3.05 3.53
N THR A 22 -1.82 -3.11 4.51
CA THR A 22 -3.17 -3.59 4.23
C THR A 22 -3.98 -2.38 3.81
N VAL A 23 -3.93 -2.05 2.52
CA VAL A 23 -4.87 -1.09 1.91
C VAL A 23 -6.28 -1.57 2.30
N LYS A 24 -6.94 -0.81 3.18
CA LYS A 24 -8.28 -1.16 3.70
C LYS A 24 -9.34 -0.84 2.67
N GLU A 25 -9.14 0.27 1.98
CA GLU A 25 -10.07 0.77 0.98
C GLU A 25 -9.30 1.60 -0.05
N ALA A 26 -9.61 1.41 -1.32
CA ALA A 26 -9.07 2.23 -2.41
C ALA A 26 -10.15 2.43 -3.48
N ASN A 27 -10.35 3.68 -3.88
CA ASN A 27 -11.20 4.09 -4.98
C ASN A 27 -10.49 5.22 -5.77
N PRO A 28 -11.00 5.68 -6.92
CA PRO A 28 -10.32 6.70 -7.74
C PRO A 28 -10.11 8.07 -7.05
N ASP A 29 -10.77 8.31 -5.93
CA ASP A 29 -10.75 9.58 -5.20
C ASP A 29 -10.09 9.48 -3.81
N GLN A 30 -9.91 8.28 -3.27
CA GLN A 30 -9.28 8.08 -1.97
C GLN A 30 -8.59 6.73 -1.83
N ILE A 31 -7.63 6.66 -0.91
CA ILE A 31 -7.03 5.42 -0.42
C ILE A 31 -6.85 5.48 1.10
N SER A 32 -7.18 4.39 1.78
CA SER A 32 -7.02 4.21 3.22
C SER A 32 -6.06 3.06 3.50
N ILE A 33 -4.99 3.34 4.23
CA ILE A 33 -3.84 2.45 4.43
C ILE A 33 -3.69 2.17 5.92
N ASP A 34 -3.74 0.90 6.30
CA ASP A 34 -3.43 0.47 7.66
C ASP A 34 -1.91 0.25 7.79
N THR A 35 -1.29 1.09 8.59
CA THR A 35 0.16 1.13 8.83
C THR A 35 0.59 0.28 10.02
N GLY A 36 -0.31 -0.57 10.53
CA GLY A 36 -0.07 -1.42 11.70
C GLY A 36 -0.08 -0.67 13.02
N ASP A 37 -0.01 -1.40 14.13
CA ASP A 37 -0.10 -0.80 15.46
C ASP A 37 1.13 0.05 15.79
N VAL A 38 0.95 0.99 16.73
CA VAL A 38 2.03 1.85 17.22
C VAL A 38 3.02 1.00 18.02
N GLY A 39 4.07 0.52 17.37
CA GLY A 39 5.12 -0.30 17.99
C GLY A 39 5.76 -1.32 17.04
N ASP A 40 5.03 -1.75 16.01
CA ASP A 40 5.51 -2.75 15.05
C ASP A 40 6.43 -2.16 13.98
N ILE A 41 6.29 -0.86 13.71
CA ILE A 41 7.07 -0.13 12.71
C ILE A 41 7.43 1.26 13.27
N VAL A 42 8.67 1.70 13.04
CA VAL A 42 9.15 3.02 13.46
C VAL A 42 8.27 4.13 12.88
N PRO A 43 7.84 5.15 13.67
CA PRO A 43 6.84 6.14 13.22
C PRO A 43 7.13 6.81 11.87
N GLY A 44 8.39 7.16 11.59
CA GLY A 44 8.77 7.78 10.32
C GLY A 44 8.63 6.85 9.12
N ILE A 45 8.89 5.55 9.29
CA ILE A 45 8.77 4.55 8.23
C ILE A 45 7.29 4.30 7.90
N ARG A 46 6.41 4.27 8.93
CA ARG A 46 4.96 4.12 8.73
C ARG A 46 4.39 5.21 7.84
N ALA A 47 4.75 6.46 8.14
CA ALA A 47 4.34 7.61 7.34
C ALA A 47 4.89 7.52 5.91
N TRP A 48 6.16 7.13 5.75
CA TRP A 48 6.78 7.02 4.43
C TRP A 48 6.13 5.96 3.55
N ILE A 49 5.85 4.77 4.09
CA ILE A 49 5.21 3.69 3.32
C ILE A 49 3.79 4.09 2.93
N ALA A 50 3.01 4.67 3.86
CA ALA A 50 1.66 5.10 3.55
C ALA A 50 1.62 6.20 2.50
N TRP A 51 2.54 7.16 2.59
CA TRP A 51 2.70 8.20 1.57
C TRP A 51 3.06 7.58 0.22
N PHE A 52 4.05 6.68 0.16
CA PHE A 52 4.48 6.04 -1.08
C PHE A 52 3.34 5.27 -1.77
N GLU A 53 2.51 4.60 -0.98
CA GLU A 53 1.38 3.85 -1.50
C GLU A 53 0.22 4.75 -1.93
N ALA A 54 0.03 5.88 -1.26
CA ALA A 54 -0.92 6.91 -1.67
C ALA A 54 -0.49 7.62 -2.97
N ASP A 55 0.77 8.05 -3.06
CA ASP A 55 1.38 8.64 -4.26
C ASP A 55 1.21 7.71 -5.47
N GLY A 56 1.61 6.44 -5.36
CA GLY A 56 1.47 5.47 -6.44
C GLY A 56 0.01 5.17 -6.83
N HIS A 57 -0.95 5.31 -5.92
CA HIS A 57 -2.38 5.16 -6.21
C HIS A 57 -2.95 6.40 -6.92
N CYS A 58 -2.69 7.60 -6.39
CA CYS A 58 -3.20 8.85 -6.94
C CYS A 58 -2.52 9.21 -8.28
N ALA A 59 -1.21 8.96 -8.43
CA ALA A 59 -0.48 9.18 -9.69
C ALA A 59 -1.05 8.34 -10.84
N ARG A 60 -1.55 7.12 -10.58
CA ARG A 60 -2.25 6.30 -11.60
C ARG A 60 -3.57 6.93 -12.08
N GLN A 61 -4.12 7.87 -11.32
CA GLN A 61 -5.30 8.65 -11.67
C GLN A 61 -4.96 10.05 -12.22
N GLY A 62 -3.67 10.40 -12.34
CA GLY A 62 -3.23 11.74 -12.72
C GLY A 62 -3.58 12.81 -11.67
N LYS A 63 -3.51 12.44 -10.39
CA LYS A 63 -3.87 13.26 -9.24
C LYS A 63 -2.75 13.20 -8.20
N ASP A 64 -2.71 14.19 -7.32
CA ASP A 64 -1.82 14.22 -6.15
C ASP A 64 -2.55 13.67 -4.92
N GLU A 65 -1.79 13.13 -3.98
CA GLU A 65 -2.27 12.71 -2.67
C GLU A 65 -2.35 13.88 -1.68
N GLU A 66 -3.47 14.01 -0.99
CA GLU A 66 -3.66 14.92 0.13
C GLU A 66 -4.08 14.14 1.38
N LEU A 67 -3.37 14.35 2.49
CA LEU A 67 -3.72 13.73 3.77
C LEU A 67 -5.10 14.24 4.23
N ALA A 68 -6.07 13.33 4.31
CA ALA A 68 -7.45 13.65 4.66
C ALA A 68 -7.81 13.26 6.10
N ASP A 69 -7.30 12.14 6.59
CA ASP A 69 -7.53 11.69 7.97
C ASP A 69 -6.41 10.79 8.50
N LEU A 70 -6.27 10.75 9.82
CA LEU A 70 -5.40 9.82 10.54
C LEU A 70 -6.11 9.31 11.80
N LYS A 71 -6.49 8.03 11.79
CA LYS A 71 -7.20 7.38 12.89
C LYS A 71 -6.46 6.12 13.35
N GLY A 72 -5.72 6.26 14.45
CA GLY A 72 -4.98 5.14 15.03
C GLY A 72 -3.89 4.64 14.08
N SER A 73 -4.03 3.41 13.58
CA SER A 73 -3.11 2.83 12.59
C SER A 73 -3.48 3.16 11.15
N VAL A 74 -4.69 3.67 10.90
CA VAL A 74 -5.21 3.90 9.54
C VAL A 74 -5.01 5.35 9.16
N VAL A 75 -4.39 5.57 8.00
CA VAL A 75 -4.26 6.88 7.38
C VAL A 75 -5.04 6.91 6.07
N THR A 76 -5.72 8.01 5.81
CA THR A 76 -6.54 8.18 4.60
C THR A 76 -6.03 9.37 3.81
N TYR A 77 -5.77 9.12 2.53
CA TYR A 77 -5.41 10.13 1.54
C TYR A 77 -6.55 10.31 0.55
N ARG A 78 -6.80 11.54 0.12
CA ARG A 78 -7.64 11.86 -1.04
C ARG A 78 -6.76 12.11 -2.25
N CYS A 79 -7.22 11.67 -3.41
CA CYS A 79 -6.59 12.01 -4.67
C CYS A 79 -7.27 13.27 -5.22
N THR A 80 -6.54 14.38 -5.29
CA THR A 80 -7.02 15.66 -5.80
C THR A 80 -6.33 15.98 -7.11
N ALA A 81 -7.05 16.61 -8.06
CA ALA A 81 -6.37 17.24 -9.18
C ALA A 81 -5.40 18.29 -8.61
N GLU A 82 -4.13 18.26 -9.06
CA GLU A 82 -2.97 19.04 -8.58
C GLU A 82 -3.30 20.36 -7.87
N LYS A 83 -2.54 20.67 -6.82
CA LYS A 83 -2.64 21.92 -6.03
C LYS A 83 -2.34 23.19 -6.81
#